data_AF-A0A7X3MAL4-F1
#
_entry.id   AF-A0A7X3MAL4-F1
#
_cell.length_a   1.000
_cell.length_b   1.000
_cell.length_c   1.000
_cell.angle_alpha   90.00
_cell.angle_beta   90.00
_cell.angle_gamma   90.00
#
_symmetry.space_group_name_H-M   'P 1'
#
loop_
_entity.id
_entity.type
_entity.pdbx_description
1 polymer ?
#
loop_
_entity_poly.entity_id
_entity_poly.type
_entity_poly.pdbx_seq_one_letter_code
_entity_poly.pdbx_strand_id
1 'polypeptide(L)'
;MSRFKALPPQKVPAEFVHHEDFNILHPVTGLECWGIVRVTSQLLSQPGGEIYLRAGKHIGPHKGFGMRHIWEERGHDLIKWGYPTFYDVPRFVSDIIVHGTNIVCEFDSMKGYERLIVLRGRKGCVVLSAWPIGEAEIYYSVVTAYRNRTPNGKAVAVIEGFPGA
;
A
#
# COMPACT_ATOMS: atom_id res chain seq x y z
N MET A 1 -29.59 25.43 -2.07
CA MET A 1 -28.24 24.87 -1.91
C MET A 1 -28.37 23.38 -1.62
N SER A 2 -28.13 22.52 -2.61
CA SER A 2 -28.28 21.08 -2.45
C SER A 2 -27.14 20.54 -1.58
N ARG A 3 -27.47 19.99 -0.41
CA ARG A 3 -26.53 19.18 0.36
C ARG A 3 -26.31 17.89 -0.43
N PHE A 4 -25.25 17.81 -1.23
CA PHE A 4 -24.76 16.52 -1.70
C PHE A 4 -24.43 15.70 -0.46
N LYS A 5 -25.35 14.80 -0.06
CA LYS A 5 -25.02 13.75 0.91
C LYS A 5 -23.90 12.95 0.28
N ALA A 6 -22.74 12.92 0.92
CA ALA A 6 -21.67 12.02 0.52
C ALA A 6 -22.26 10.62 0.41
N LEU A 7 -22.07 9.99 -0.74
CA LEU A 7 -22.53 8.61 -0.93
C LEU A 7 -21.87 7.76 0.17
N PRO A 8 -22.63 6.89 0.86
CA PRO A 8 -22.02 5.95 1.78
C PRO A 8 -20.99 5.12 0.99
N PRO A 9 -19.88 4.70 1.62
CA PRO A 9 -18.92 3.83 0.95
C PRO A 9 -19.66 2.62 0.37
N GLN A 10 -19.38 2.32 -0.89
CA GLN A 10 -19.83 1.08 -1.51
C GLN A 10 -19.45 -0.11 -0.60
N LYS A 11 -20.33 -1.09 -0.46
CA LYS A 11 -19.90 -2.38 0.11
C LYS A 11 -18.82 -2.99 -0.78
N VAL A 12 -17.91 -3.77 -0.22
CA VAL A 12 -16.94 -4.55 -1.01
C VAL A 12 -17.71 -5.40 -2.03
N PRO A 13 -17.44 -5.26 -3.34
CA PRO A 13 -18.13 -6.06 -4.36
C PRO A 13 -17.85 -7.55 -4.19
N ALA A 14 -18.82 -8.41 -4.52
CA ALA A 14 -18.74 -9.86 -4.30
C ALA A 14 -17.57 -10.51 -5.05
N GLU A 15 -17.29 -10.00 -6.23
CA GLU A 15 -16.20 -10.37 -7.11
C GLU A 15 -14.81 -10.04 -6.53
N PHE A 16 -14.71 -9.15 -5.53
CA PHE A 16 -13.46 -8.87 -4.78
C PHE A 16 -13.42 -9.58 -3.43
N VAL A 17 -14.38 -10.47 -3.13
CA VAL A 17 -14.32 -11.39 -2.00
C VAL A 17 -13.45 -12.59 -2.40
N HIS A 18 -12.17 -12.32 -2.60
CA HIS A 18 -11.16 -13.35 -2.81
C HIS A 18 -10.60 -13.86 -1.48
N HIS A 19 -9.82 -14.94 -1.56
CA HIS A 19 -8.90 -15.32 -0.49
C HIS A 19 -8.00 -14.11 -0.16
N GLU A 20 -7.69 -13.90 1.12
CA GLU A 20 -6.98 -12.70 1.57
C GLU A 20 -5.60 -12.51 0.93
N ASP A 21 -4.97 -13.60 0.51
CA ASP A 21 -3.67 -13.62 -0.14
C ASP A 21 -3.70 -13.46 -1.66
N PHE A 22 -4.88 -13.33 -2.27
CA PHE A 22 -4.98 -13.09 -3.70
C PHE A 22 -4.33 -11.75 -4.09
N ASN A 23 -3.41 -11.78 -5.05
CA ASN A 23 -2.71 -10.60 -5.53
C ASN A 23 -3.61 -9.80 -6.49
N ILE A 24 -3.65 -8.49 -6.28
CA ILE A 24 -4.37 -7.54 -7.13
C ILE A 24 -3.42 -7.05 -8.22
N LEU A 25 -3.87 -7.13 -9.47
CA LEU A 25 -3.10 -6.65 -10.60
C LEU A 25 -2.98 -5.12 -10.57
N HIS A 26 -1.78 -4.63 -10.87
CA HIS A 26 -1.51 -3.21 -11.03
C HIS A 26 -2.34 -2.65 -12.20
N PRO A 27 -3.11 -1.56 -12.01
CA PRO A 27 -4.15 -1.14 -12.96
C PRO A 27 -3.63 -0.63 -14.30
N VAL A 28 -2.34 -0.28 -14.39
CA VAL A 28 -1.71 0.24 -15.63
C VAL A 28 -0.90 -0.83 -16.34
N THR A 29 -0.24 -1.73 -15.59
CA THR A 29 0.72 -2.69 -16.15
C THR A 29 0.14 -4.09 -16.27
N GLY A 30 -0.94 -4.40 -15.54
CA GLY A 30 -1.52 -5.74 -15.48
C GLY A 30 -0.67 -6.77 -14.74
N LEU A 31 0.41 -6.34 -14.06
CA LEU A 31 1.31 -7.22 -13.32
C LEU A 31 0.89 -7.36 -11.85
N GLU A 32 1.21 -8.49 -11.23
CA GLU A 32 1.06 -8.65 -9.78
C GLU A 32 2.09 -7.84 -8.98
N CYS A 33 3.25 -7.54 -9.56
CA CYS A 33 4.27 -6.72 -8.92
C CYS A 33 3.95 -5.22 -9.07
N TRP A 34 3.89 -4.52 -7.95
CA TRP A 34 3.57 -3.09 -7.84
C TRP A 34 4.81 -2.19 -7.82
N GLY A 35 5.98 -2.80 -7.65
CA GLY A 35 7.25 -2.11 -7.61
C GLY A 35 8.29 -2.92 -6.84
N ILE A 36 9.55 -2.51 -6.92
CA ILE A 36 10.65 -3.11 -6.16
C ILE A 36 11.16 -2.11 -5.12
N VAL A 37 11.25 -2.55 -3.86
CA VAL A 37 11.97 -1.85 -2.80
C VAL A 37 13.47 -2.03 -3.04
N ARG A 38 14.17 -0.94 -3.37
CA ARG A 38 15.63 -0.92 -3.43
C ARG A 38 16.19 -0.21 -2.22
N VAL A 39 16.86 -0.95 -1.34
CA VAL A 39 17.50 -0.41 -0.15
C VAL A 39 18.69 0.46 -0.54
N THR A 40 18.77 1.67 0.03
CA THR A 40 19.81 2.65 -0.28
C THR A 40 20.57 3.13 0.97
N SER A 41 20.22 2.61 2.14
CA SER A 41 20.78 3.02 3.42
C SER A 41 21.10 1.81 4.29
N GLN A 42 22.26 1.87 4.97
CA GLN A 42 22.68 0.88 5.96
C GLN A 42 21.82 0.89 7.24
N LEU A 43 20.96 1.89 7.40
CA LEU A 43 20.02 1.95 8.53
C LEU A 43 18.95 0.86 8.47
N LEU A 44 18.70 0.26 7.31
CA LEU A 44 17.74 -0.82 7.14
C LEU A 44 18.50 -2.14 6.94
N SER A 45 18.31 -3.09 7.85
CA SER A 45 18.99 -4.39 7.83
C SER A 45 18.34 -5.40 6.89
N GLN A 46 17.03 -5.32 6.70
CA GLN A 46 16.29 -6.22 5.81
C GLN A 46 16.55 -5.90 4.33
N PRO A 47 16.55 -6.92 3.45
CA PRO A 47 16.88 -6.75 2.03
C PRO A 47 15.78 -6.01 1.26
N GLY A 48 16.06 -5.67 0.00
CA GLY A 48 15.03 -5.22 -0.94
C GLY A 48 14.08 -6.36 -1.32
N GLY A 49 13.04 -6.05 -2.08
CA GLY A 49 12.07 -7.05 -2.50
C GLY A 49 10.89 -6.47 -3.27
N GLU A 50 10.14 -7.35 -3.92
CA GLU A 50 8.95 -7.00 -4.69
C GLU A 50 7.79 -6.56 -3.78
N ILE A 51 6.95 -5.66 -4.30
CA ILE A 51 5.77 -5.16 -3.61
C ILE A 51 4.52 -5.77 -4.24
N TYR A 52 3.62 -6.24 -3.39
CA TYR A 52 2.33 -6.77 -3.77
C TYR A 52 1.19 -6.04 -3.06
N LEU A 53 0.13 -5.70 -3.80
CA LEU A 53 -1.17 -5.36 -3.23
C LEU A 53 -2.02 -6.63 -3.21
N ARG A 54 -2.56 -6.98 -2.04
CA ARG A 54 -3.47 -8.13 -1.90
C ARG A 54 -4.91 -7.70 -1.71
N ALA A 55 -5.84 -8.61 -2.00
CA ALA A 55 -7.24 -8.47 -1.62
C ALA A 55 -7.36 -8.14 -0.12
N GLY A 56 -6.53 -8.79 0.71
CA GLY A 56 -6.34 -8.46 2.12
C GLY A 56 -7.58 -8.71 2.95
N LYS A 57 -7.72 -8.16 4.15
CA LYS A 57 -8.95 -8.24 4.97
C LYS A 57 -9.01 -7.11 5.98
N HIS A 58 -10.22 -6.71 6.37
CA HIS A 58 -10.45 -5.84 7.52
C HIS A 58 -11.04 -6.67 8.65
N ILE A 59 -10.41 -6.65 9.82
CA ILE A 59 -10.86 -7.43 11.01
C ILE A 59 -11.18 -6.53 12.20
N GLY A 60 -11.05 -5.21 12.05
CA GLY A 60 -11.41 -4.22 13.06
C GLY A 60 -10.64 -2.91 12.86
N PRO A 61 -10.91 -1.90 13.70
CA PRO A 61 -10.27 -0.59 13.60
C PRO A 61 -8.75 -0.72 13.63
N HIS A 62 -8.11 -0.18 12.59
CA HIS A 62 -6.66 -0.23 12.36
C HIS A 62 -6.06 -1.64 12.32
N LYS A 63 -6.90 -2.67 12.12
CA LYS A 63 -6.52 -4.08 12.04
C LYS A 63 -6.94 -4.67 10.71
N GLY A 64 -5.95 -5.05 9.91
CA GLY A 64 -6.14 -5.61 8.59
C GLY A 64 -5.00 -5.28 7.66
N PHE A 65 -5.15 -5.66 6.40
CA PHE A 65 -4.20 -5.33 5.34
C PHE A 65 -4.88 -5.32 3.96
N GLY A 66 -4.19 -4.79 2.96
CA GLY A 66 -4.60 -4.85 1.55
C GLY A 66 -5.82 -4.02 1.18
N MET A 67 -6.35 -4.28 -0.01
CA MET A 67 -7.39 -3.49 -0.67
C MET A 67 -8.67 -3.37 0.17
N ARG A 68 -9.14 -4.47 0.76
CA ARG A 68 -10.32 -4.46 1.65
C ARG A 68 -10.10 -3.59 2.88
N HIS A 69 -8.95 -3.69 3.54
CA HIS A 69 -8.64 -2.87 4.71
C HIS A 69 -8.57 -1.38 4.38
N ILE A 70 -7.92 -1.03 3.27
CA ILE A 70 -7.82 0.38 2.81
C ILE A 70 -9.21 0.97 2.59
N TRP A 71 -10.10 0.26 1.89
CA TRP A 71 -11.44 0.77 1.63
C TRP A 71 -12.29 0.91 2.89
N GLU A 72 -12.31 -0.10 3.76
CA GLU A 72 -13.11 -0.06 4.99
C GLU A 72 -12.65 1.07 5.93
N GLU A 73 -11.33 1.28 6.06
CA GLU A 73 -10.80 2.37 6.90
C GLU A 73 -10.93 3.75 6.26
N ARG A 74 -10.74 3.85 4.93
CA ARG A 74 -10.46 5.13 4.25
C ARG A 74 -11.41 5.45 3.10
N GLY A 75 -12.38 4.60 2.77
CA GLY A 75 -13.28 4.78 1.63
C GLY A 75 -13.99 6.14 1.63
N HIS A 76 -14.42 6.60 2.81
CA HIS A 76 -15.02 7.91 2.98
C HIS A 76 -14.09 9.08 2.61
N ASP A 77 -12.79 8.94 2.82
CA ASP A 77 -11.78 9.93 2.43
C ASP A 77 -11.33 9.76 0.98
N LEU A 78 -11.21 8.52 0.50
CA LEU A 78 -10.93 8.19 -0.89
C LEU A 78 -11.95 8.84 -1.83
N ILE A 79 -13.24 8.78 -1.48
CA ILE A 79 -14.31 9.45 -2.23
C ILE A 79 -14.05 10.96 -2.35
N LYS A 80 -13.68 11.63 -1.25
CA LYS A 80 -13.36 13.08 -1.25
C LYS A 80 -12.10 13.39 -2.06
N TRP A 81 -11.21 12.41 -2.21
CA TRP A 81 -9.93 12.54 -2.91
C TRP A 81 -10.02 12.20 -4.40
N GLY A 82 -11.22 11.88 -4.89
CA GLY A 82 -11.48 11.55 -6.29
C GLY A 82 -11.30 10.08 -6.63
N TYR A 83 -11.34 9.18 -5.63
CA TYR A 83 -11.35 7.71 -5.78
C TYR A 83 -12.71 7.19 -5.27
N PRO A 84 -13.80 7.37 -6.05
CA PRO A 84 -15.17 7.23 -5.56
C PRO A 84 -15.62 5.80 -5.25
N THR A 85 -14.91 4.78 -5.74
CA THR A 85 -15.36 3.38 -5.64
C THR A 85 -14.30 2.46 -5.05
N PHE A 86 -14.71 1.27 -4.64
CA PHE A 86 -13.79 0.22 -4.18
C PHE A 86 -12.70 -0.08 -5.23
N TYR A 87 -13.08 -0.05 -6.50
CA TYR A 87 -12.23 -0.24 -7.67
C TYR A 87 -11.13 0.81 -7.83
N ASP A 88 -11.29 1.97 -7.20
CA ASP A 88 -10.30 3.04 -7.26
C ASP A 88 -9.17 2.88 -6.24
N VAL A 89 -9.26 1.92 -5.31
CA VAL A 89 -8.18 1.63 -4.35
C VAL A 89 -6.87 1.27 -5.06
N PRO A 90 -6.84 0.34 -6.04
CA PRO A 90 -5.68 0.09 -6.88
C PRO A 90 -5.09 1.36 -7.49
N ARG A 91 -5.94 2.23 -8.05
CA ARG A 91 -5.50 3.50 -8.65
C ARG A 91 -4.87 4.43 -7.63
N PHE A 92 -5.44 4.51 -6.41
CA PHE A 92 -4.87 5.31 -5.33
C PHE A 92 -3.48 4.80 -4.91
N VAL A 93 -3.31 3.48 -4.80
CA VAL A 93 -2.03 2.87 -4.45
C VAL A 93 -0.99 3.07 -5.56
N SER A 94 -1.38 2.93 -6.84
CA SER A 94 -0.48 3.17 -7.98
C SER A 94 -0.08 4.64 -8.11
N ASP A 95 -0.94 5.55 -7.67
CA ASP A 95 -0.62 6.97 -7.57
C ASP A 95 0.41 7.28 -6.47
N ILE A 96 0.79 6.33 -5.62
CA ILE A 96 1.80 6.51 -4.57
C ILE A 96 3.05 5.68 -4.86
N ILE A 97 2.90 4.41 -5.23
CA ILE A 97 4.02 3.53 -5.55
C ILE A 97 4.48 3.80 -6.98
N VAL A 98 5.44 4.70 -7.13
CA VAL A 98 6.01 5.08 -8.43
C VAL A 98 7.53 5.11 -8.34
N HIS A 99 8.21 4.78 -9.44
CA HIS A 99 9.66 4.86 -9.56
C HIS A 99 10.24 6.16 -8.97
N GLY A 100 11.32 6.03 -8.20
CA GLY A 100 12.02 7.11 -7.51
C GLY A 100 11.34 7.61 -6.24
N THR A 101 10.17 7.06 -5.87
CA THR A 101 9.49 7.47 -4.63
C THR A 101 10.29 7.00 -3.42
N ASN A 102 10.52 7.91 -2.48
CA ASN A 102 11.26 7.62 -1.25
C ASN A 102 10.47 6.67 -0.35
N ILE A 103 11.21 5.78 0.31
CA ILE A 103 10.70 4.90 1.34
C ILE A 103 11.40 5.27 2.65
N VAL A 104 10.59 5.59 3.64
CA VAL A 104 11.04 5.95 4.97
C VAL A 104 10.72 4.85 5.96
N CYS A 105 11.57 4.71 6.98
CA CYS A 105 11.40 3.79 8.09
C CYS A 105 11.26 4.57 9.39
N GLU A 106 10.17 4.32 10.13
CA GLU A 106 9.95 4.87 11.48
C GLU A 106 10.56 3.99 12.58
N PHE A 107 11.20 2.87 12.20
CA PHE A 107 11.77 1.85 13.10
C PHE A 107 10.74 1.27 14.09
N ASP A 108 9.49 1.20 13.63
CA ASP A 108 8.42 0.44 14.27
C ASP A 108 8.37 -0.94 13.63
N SER A 109 8.41 -2.00 14.44
CA SER A 109 8.53 -3.37 13.93
C SER A 109 7.16 -4.04 13.76
N MET A 110 6.99 -4.76 12.65
CA MET A 110 5.88 -5.68 12.41
C MET A 110 6.44 -7.08 12.18
N LYS A 111 6.17 -8.00 13.10
CA LYS A 111 6.56 -9.42 13.00
C LYS A 111 8.07 -9.65 12.81
N GLY A 112 8.89 -8.81 13.45
CA GLY A 112 10.35 -8.92 13.40
C GLY A 112 11.03 -8.17 12.25
N TYR A 113 10.27 -7.52 11.37
CA TYR A 113 10.80 -6.63 10.32
C TYR A 113 10.32 -5.20 10.53
N GLU A 114 11.10 -4.24 10.05
CA GLU A 114 10.75 -2.83 10.16
C GLU A 114 9.62 -2.45 9.20
N ARG A 115 8.70 -1.62 9.68
CA ARG A 115 7.62 -1.06 8.88
C ARG A 115 8.17 0.00 7.93
N LEU A 116 7.99 -0.25 6.64
CA LEU A 116 8.36 0.70 5.61
C LEU A 116 7.16 1.53 5.16
N ILE A 117 7.42 2.81 4.85
CA ILE A 117 6.40 3.75 4.38
C ILE A 117 6.90 4.39 3.08
N VAL A 118 6.24 4.06 1.97
CA VAL A 118 6.42 4.75 0.69
C VAL A 118 5.75 6.11 0.78
N LEU A 119 6.51 7.19 0.57
CA LEU A 119 6.06 8.58 0.77
C LEU A 119 6.09 9.35 -0.55
N ARG A 120 4.92 9.73 -1.07
CA ARG A 120 4.79 10.54 -2.30
C ARG A 120 4.15 11.91 -2.03
N GLY A 121 4.81 12.72 -1.20
CA GLY A 121 4.40 14.11 -0.92
C GLY A 121 2.89 14.24 -0.62
N ARG A 122 2.20 15.12 -1.35
CA ARG A 122 0.74 15.35 -1.19
C ARG A 122 -0.14 14.21 -1.70
N LYS A 123 0.39 13.26 -2.49
CA LYS A 123 -0.42 12.15 -3.04
C LYS A 123 -0.76 11.12 -1.98
N GLY A 124 0.13 10.90 -1.02
CA GLY A 124 -0.12 10.06 0.15
C GLY A 124 1.06 9.19 0.55
N CYS A 125 0.76 8.25 1.43
CA CYS A 125 1.67 7.25 1.96
C CYS A 125 1.09 5.85 1.73
N VAL A 126 1.96 4.88 1.43
CA VAL A 126 1.64 3.45 1.46
C VAL A 126 2.52 2.78 2.50
N VAL A 127 1.90 1.99 3.36
CA VAL A 127 2.58 1.23 4.41
C VAL A 127 2.81 -0.19 3.94
N LEU A 128 4.04 -0.66 4.05
CA LEU A 128 4.48 -1.99 3.65
C LEU A 128 4.82 -2.84 4.88
N SER A 129 4.51 -4.14 4.79
CA SER A 129 5.00 -5.17 5.70
C SER A 129 5.88 -6.14 4.93
N ALA A 130 7.07 -6.44 5.45
CA ALA A 130 7.91 -7.48 4.90
C ALA A 130 7.44 -8.88 5.31
N TRP A 131 7.74 -9.85 4.45
CA TRP A 131 7.40 -11.26 4.63
C TRP A 131 8.45 -12.14 3.97
N PRO A 132 8.96 -13.17 4.66
CA PRO A 132 9.98 -14.07 4.12
C PRO A 132 9.43 -15.02 3.05
N ILE A 133 10.22 -15.30 2.01
CA ILE A 133 9.99 -16.36 0.98
C ILE A 133 11.06 -17.46 1.08
N GLY A 134 12.04 -17.29 1.96
CA GLY A 134 13.14 -18.22 2.19
C GLY A 134 14.03 -17.71 3.33
N GLU A 135 15.28 -18.16 3.38
CA GLU A 135 16.22 -17.77 4.44
C GLU A 135 16.67 -16.30 4.35
N ALA A 136 16.83 -15.77 3.13
CA ALA A 136 17.36 -14.42 2.89
C ALA A 136 16.49 -13.55 1.97
N GLU A 137 15.38 -14.08 1.47
CA GLU A 137 14.51 -13.37 0.52
C GLU A 137 13.21 -12.94 1.18
N ILE A 138 12.76 -11.73 0.85
CA ILE A 138 11.49 -11.19 1.32
C ILE A 138 10.69 -10.58 0.17
N TYR A 139 9.39 -10.49 0.37
CA TYR A 139 8.53 -9.55 -0.36
C TYR A 139 7.90 -8.56 0.61
N TYR A 140 7.33 -7.51 0.04
CA TYR A 140 6.59 -6.48 0.73
C TYR A 140 5.12 -6.55 0.35
N SER A 141 4.24 -6.51 1.35
CA SER A 141 2.79 -6.47 1.15
C SER A 141 2.24 -5.13 1.60
N VAL A 142 1.37 -4.54 0.79
CA VAL A 142 0.64 -3.32 1.14
C VAL A 142 -0.31 -3.59 2.30
N VAL A 143 -0.07 -2.93 3.43
CA VAL A 143 -0.92 -2.99 4.62
C VAL A 143 -2.04 -1.97 4.52
N THR A 144 -1.69 -0.71 4.32
CA THR A 144 -2.66 0.40 4.25
C THR A 144 -2.13 1.54 3.41
N ALA A 145 -2.99 2.49 3.04
CA ALA A 145 -2.66 3.68 2.29
C ALA A 145 -3.53 4.86 2.76
N TYR A 146 -2.96 6.06 2.84
CA TYR A 146 -3.66 7.25 3.31
C TYR A 146 -2.98 8.54 2.83
N ARG A 147 -3.69 9.67 2.85
CA ARG A 147 -3.09 11.01 2.68
C ARG A 147 -2.82 11.68 4.03
N ASN A 148 -2.05 12.77 3.98
CA ASN A 148 -1.92 13.75 5.07
C ASN A 148 -1.35 13.22 6.39
N ARG A 149 -0.32 12.39 6.29
CA ARG A 149 0.68 12.24 7.36
C ARG A 149 2.04 12.40 6.71
N THR A 150 2.89 13.26 7.27
CA THR A 150 4.31 13.21 6.98
C THR A 150 4.88 12.19 7.96
N PRO A 151 5.34 11.02 7.50
CA PRO A 151 5.99 10.09 8.40
C PRO A 151 7.26 10.74 8.96
N ASN A 152 7.56 10.47 10.23
CA ASN A 152 8.76 11.01 10.89
C ASN A 152 10.01 10.14 10.62
N GLY A 153 9.89 9.18 9.70
CA GLY A 153 10.93 8.20 9.41
C GLY A 153 12.11 8.76 8.63
N LYS A 154 13.23 8.03 8.68
CA LYS A 154 14.42 8.32 7.86
C LYS A 154 14.29 7.65 6.51
N ALA A 155 14.76 8.29 5.44
CA ALA A 155 14.85 7.67 4.12
C ALA A 155 15.84 6.50 4.16
N VAL A 156 15.36 5.32 3.75
CA VAL A 156 16.15 4.08 3.78
C VAL A 156 16.17 3.31 2.46
N ALA A 157 15.19 3.56 1.60
CA ALA A 157 15.04 2.88 0.32
C ALA A 157 14.29 3.77 -0.67
N VAL A 158 14.24 3.33 -1.92
CA VAL A 158 13.47 3.95 -3.00
C VAL A 158 12.72 2.89 -3.80
N ILE A 159 11.67 3.31 -4.51
CA ILE A 159 11.01 2.46 -5.51
C ILE A 159 11.85 2.42 -6.78
N GLU A 160 12.32 1.24 -7.18
CA GLU A 160 13.10 1.04 -8.43
C GLU A 160 12.24 0.91 -9.69
N GLY A 161 10.92 0.71 -9.54
CA GLY A 161 10.00 0.52 -10.67
C GLY A 161 9.53 -0.92 -10.76
N PHE A 162 9.12 -1.36 -11.96
CA PHE A 162 8.61 -2.72 -12.20
C PHE A 162 9.74 -3.65 -12.66
N PRO A 163 9.62 -4.97 -12.43
CA PRO A 163 10.56 -5.95 -13.00
C PRO A 163 10.59 -5.82 -14.54
N GLY A 164 11.77 -5.60 -15.11
CA GLY A 164 11.97 -5.55 -16.57
C GLY A 164 11.65 -4.23 -17.27
N ALA A 165 11.55 -3.11 -16.53
CA ALA A 165 11.41 -1.75 -17.07
C ALA A 165 12.76 -1.02 -17.18
#